data_AF-A0ABF7PIM4-F1
#
_entry.id   AF-A0ABF7PIM4-F1
#
_cell.length_a   1.000
_cell.length_b   1.000
_cell.length_c   1.000
_cell.angle_alpha   90.00
_cell.angle_beta   90.00
_cell.angle_gamma   90.00
#
_symmetry.space_group_name_H-M   'P 1'
#
loop_
_entity.id
_entity.type
_entity.pdbx_description
1 polymer ?
#
loop_
_entity_poly.entity_id
_entity_poly.type
_entity_poly.pdbx_seq_one_letter_code
_entity_poly.pdbx_strand_id
1 'polypeptide(L)' 'MTTFTSIVTTNPDFGGFEFYVEAGQQFDDSAYEEAYGVSVPSAVVEEMNAKAAQLKDGEWLNVSHEA' A
#
# COMPACT_ATOMS: atom_id res chain seq x y z
N MET A 1 9.53 -15.30 4.82
CA MET A 1 9.82 -13.86 4.99
C MET A 1 8.80 -13.18 4.13
N THR A 2 7.91 -12.38 4.72
CA THR A 2 6.85 -11.75 3.96
C THR A 2 7.45 -10.71 3.02
N THR A 3 7.14 -10.81 1.73
CA THR A 3 7.59 -9.88 0.71
C THR A 3 6.46 -8.93 0.39
N PHE A 4 6.71 -7.63 0.53
CA PHE A 4 5.74 -6.59 0.19
C PHE A 4 5.98 -6.11 -1.24
N THR A 5 4.90 -5.95 -1.98
CA THR A 5 4.90 -5.48 -3.36
C THR A 5 3.87 -4.36 -3.50
N SER A 6 4.12 -3.50 -4.48
CA SER A 6 3.27 -2.32 -4.69
C SER A 6 3.10 -2.04 -6.16
N ILE A 7 1.88 -1.78 -6.59
CA ILE A 7 1.56 -1.51 -8.00
C ILE A 7 0.74 -0.22 -8.05
N VAL A 8 1.08 0.66 -8.99
CA VAL A 8 0.29 1.87 -9.24
C VAL A 8 -0.87 1.53 -10.17
N THR A 9 -2.08 1.91 -9.78
CA THR A 9 -3.30 1.76 -10.59
C THR A 9 -4.11 3.03 -10.59
N THR A 10 -4.73 3.35 -11.73
CA THR A 10 -5.72 4.44 -11.84
C THR A 10 -7.15 3.95 -11.69
N ASN A 11 -7.34 2.64 -11.55
CA ASN A 11 -8.64 2.01 -11.43
C ASN A 11 -8.58 0.96 -10.31
N PRO A 12 -8.52 1.40 -9.03
CA PRO A 12 -8.51 0.49 -7.88
C PRO A 12 -9.79 -0.36 -7.84
N ASP A 13 -9.64 -1.65 -7.54
CA ASP A 13 -10.76 -2.55 -7.30
C ASP A 13 -11.04 -2.64 -5.80
N PHE A 14 -11.92 -1.75 -5.32
CA PHE A 14 -12.34 -1.74 -3.92
C PHE A 14 -13.25 -2.93 -3.54
N GLY A 15 -13.57 -3.82 -4.49
CA GLY A 15 -14.33 -5.04 -4.24
C GLY A 15 -13.46 -6.18 -3.70
N GLY A 16 -12.13 -6.08 -3.84
CA GLY A 16 -11.16 -7.07 -3.39
C GLY A 16 -10.65 -6.87 -1.96
N PHE A 17 -9.79 -7.81 -1.52
CA PHE A 17 -8.97 -7.70 -0.31
C PHE A 17 -7.65 -6.94 -0.63
N GLU A 18 -7.74 -5.82 -1.33
CA GLU A 18 -6.59 -5.03 -1.74
C GLU A 18 -6.50 -3.73 -0.94
N PHE A 19 -5.29 -3.31 -0.62
CA PHE A 19 -5.05 -2.10 0.17
C PHE A 19 -4.57 -0.99 -0.75
N TYR A 20 -5.33 0.10 -0.83
CA TYR A 20 -5.01 1.21 -1.70
C TYR A 20 -4.62 2.44 -0.89
N VAL A 21 -3.51 3.07 -1.27
CA VAL A 21 -3.08 4.37 -0.76
C VAL A 21 -3.35 5.42 -1.84
N GLU A 22 -4.09 6.47 -1.49
CA GLU A 22 -4.36 7.59 -2.37
C GLU A 22 -3.08 8.41 -2.64
N ALA A 23 -3.01 9.05 -3.81
CA ALA A 23 -1.98 10.03 -4.10
C ALA A 23 -1.89 11.12 -3.03
N GLY A 24 -0.72 11.26 -2.42
CA GLY A 24 -0.50 12.22 -1.34
C GLY A 24 -0.97 11.77 0.05
N GLN A 25 -1.59 10.59 0.18
CA GLN A 25 -1.79 9.95 1.48
C GLN A 25 -0.55 9.17 1.91
N GLN A 26 -0.42 9.01 3.22
CA GLN A 26 0.59 8.15 3.81
C GLN A 26 0.09 6.71 3.92
N PHE A 27 0.99 5.74 3.79
CA PHE A 27 0.71 4.33 4.03
C PHE A 27 0.59 4.09 5.55
N ASP A 28 -0.60 3.65 5.98
CA ASP A 28 -0.91 3.32 7.37
C ASP A 28 -0.60 1.84 7.65
N ASP A 29 0.58 1.58 8.23
CA ASP A 29 1.03 0.23 8.55
C ASP A 29 0.17 -0.45 9.61
N SER A 30 -0.34 0.33 10.56
CA SER A 30 -1.20 -0.19 11.63
C SER A 30 -2.54 -0.68 11.06
N ALA A 31 -3.16 0.10 10.17
CA ALA A 31 -4.39 -0.33 9.50
C ALA A 31 -4.14 -1.55 8.60
N TYR A 32 -2.98 -1.63 7.95
CA TYR A 32 -2.60 -2.79 7.15
C TYR A 32 -2.42 -4.03 8.02
N GLU A 33 -1.71 -3.93 9.15
CA GLU A 33 -1.55 -5.04 10.09
C GLU A 33 -2.89 -5.48 10.67
N GLU A 34 -3.80 -4.55 11.00
CA GLU A 34 -5.13 -4.91 11.48
C GLU A 34 -5.98 -5.61 10.41
N ALA A 35 -5.86 -5.21 9.14
CA ALA A 35 -6.62 -5.79 8.03
C ALA A 35 -6.09 -7.17 7.60
N TYR A 36 -4.76 -7.33 7.53
CA TYR A 36 -4.11 -8.53 6.97
C TYR A 36 -3.45 -9.42 8.03
N GLY A 37 -3.30 -8.95 9.27
CA GLY A 37 -2.57 -9.65 10.32
C GLY A 37 -1.06 -9.72 10.08
N VAL A 38 -0.51 -8.81 9.25
CA VAL A 38 0.88 -8.84 8.81
C VAL A 38 1.60 -7.57 9.25
N SER A 39 2.65 -7.74 10.07
CA SER A 39 3.52 -6.62 10.45
C SER A 39 4.35 -6.13 9.28
N VAL A 40 4.20 -4.84 8.97
CA VAL A 40 4.96 -4.18 7.92
C VAL A 40 6.23 -3.58 8.52
N PRO A 41 7.43 -3.95 8.04
CA PRO A 41 8.66 -3.35 8.55
C PRO A 41 8.76 -1.88 8.12
N SER A 42 9.38 -1.04 8.97
CA SER A 42 9.47 0.41 8.73
C SER A 42 10.10 0.78 7.38
N ALA A 43 11.08 0.00 6.90
CA ALA A 43 11.69 0.20 5.59
C ALA A 43 10.67 0.08 4.43
N VAL A 44 9.70 -0.84 4.54
CA VAL A 44 8.61 -0.98 3.56
C VAL A 44 7.65 0.20 3.70
N VAL A 45 7.32 0.61 4.92
CA VAL A 45 6.47 1.79 5.16
C VAL A 45 7.06 3.03 4.51
N GLU A 46 8.36 3.28 4.70
CA GLU A 46 9.08 4.38 4.06
C GLU A 46 9.06 4.27 2.52
N GLU A 47 9.26 3.07 1.97
CA GLU A 47 9.19 2.83 0.53
C GLU A 47 7.78 3.09 -0.05
N MET A 48 6.74 2.56 0.61
CA MET A 48 5.35 2.74 0.19
C MET A 48 4.94 4.21 0.26
N ASN A 49 5.34 4.92 1.33
CA ASN A 49 5.12 6.36 1.47
C ASN A 49 5.83 7.15 0.36
N ALA A 50 7.08 6.81 0.04
CA ALA A 50 7.81 7.46 -1.05
C ALA A 50 7.12 7.25 -2.40
N LYS A 51 6.61 6.04 -2.67
CA LYS A 51 5.84 5.76 -3.89
C LYS A 51 4.50 6.48 -3.91
N ALA A 52 3.77 6.49 -2.80
CA ALA A 52 2.49 7.20 -2.66
C ALA A 52 2.65 8.71 -2.88
N ALA A 53 3.78 9.29 -2.45
CA ALA A 53 4.12 10.69 -2.70
C ALA A 53 4.47 11.01 -4.17
N GLN A 54 4.83 9.99 -4.97
CA GLN A 54 5.11 10.14 -6.40
C GLN A 54 3.88 9.91 -7.29
N LEU A 55 2.78 9.43 -6.72
CA LEU A 55 1.51 9.25 -7.44
C LEU A 55 0.99 10.61 -7.92
N LYS A 56 0.35 10.60 -9.09
CA LYS A 56 -0.40 11.74 -9.60
C LYS A 56 -1.85 11.68 -9.12
N ASP A 57 -2.53 12.80 -9.27
CA ASP A 57 -3.96 12.90 -9.00
C ASP A 57 -4.75 11.83 -9.78
N GLY A 58 -5.55 11.03 -9.05
CA GLY A 58 -6.29 9.88 -9.60
C GLY A 58 -5.50 8.57 -9.68
N GLU A 59 -4.22 8.54 -9.31
CA GLU A 59 -3.45 7.30 -9.13
C GLU A 59 -3.52 6.81 -7.69
N TRP A 60 -3.48 5.49 -7.53
CA TRP A 60 -3.54 4.77 -6.27
C TRP A 60 -2.41 3.77 -6.19
N LEU A 61 -1.77 3.65 -5.03
CA LEU A 61 -0.78 2.61 -4.78
C LEU A 61 -1.49 1.41 -4.13
N ASN A 62 -1.60 0.33 -4.88
CA ASN A 62 -2.04 -0.95 -4.36
C ASN A 62 -0.87 -1.65 -3.66
N VAL A 63 -1.02 -1.94 -2.37
CA VAL A 63 -0.02 -2.62 -1.55
C VAL A 63 -0.48 -4.04 -1.27
N SER A 64 0.34 -5.01 -1.67
CA SER A 64 0.10 -6.44 -1.53
C SER A 64 1.28 -7.12 -0.85
N HIS A 65 1.02 -8.23 -0.19
CA HIS A 65 2.07 -9.02 0.45
C HIS A 65 2.00 -10.49 0.02
N GLU A 66 3.16 -11.14 -0.08
CA GLU A 66 3.29 -12.57 -0.35
C GLU A 66 4.02 -13.23 0.85
N ALA A 67 3.46 -14.31 1.38
CA ALA A 67 3.93 -14.99 2.60
C ALA A 67 4.87 -16.17 2.29
#